data_AF-A0A7G6T073-F1
#
_entry.id   AF-A0A7G6T073-F1
#
_cell.length_a   1.000
_cell.length_b   1.000
_cell.length_c   1.000
_cell.angle_alpha   90.00
_cell.angle_beta   90.00
_cell.angle_gamma   90.00
#
_symmetry.space_group_name_H-M   'P 1'
#
loop_
_entity.id
_entity.type
_entity.pdbx_description
1 polymer ?
#
loop_
_entity_poly.entity_id
_entity_poly.type
_entity_poly.pdbx_seq_one_letter_code
_entity_poly.pdbx_strand_id
1 'polypeptide(L)'
;MNARKTINGMLSALLVSVSAGFATASRAAETAYDWNDDSAGTASAQTIILKCLDDQEDGDRYQCIPKAIVICVTQYDNGSQNQMAVNTCNGYSAWAWENILDDVYNRLIKSGRAPKDIDKSQSMWSAWSKLDCETISNYDGTRAAMDSAYCTTKHAAERVFDLLPLVPH
;
A
#
# COMPACT_ATOMS: atom_id res chain seq x y z
N MET A 1 -20.97 41.23 55.01
CA MET A 1 -21.19 40.80 53.62
C MET A 1 -20.25 41.57 52.71
N ASN A 2 -19.26 40.85 52.19
CA ASN A 2 -18.31 41.08 51.09
C ASN A 2 -17.98 42.52 50.64
N ALA A 3 -16.81 42.99 51.07
CA ALA A 3 -16.11 44.13 50.47
C ALA A 3 -15.36 43.70 49.20
N ARG A 4 -15.71 44.30 48.06
CA ARG A 4 -14.97 44.21 46.79
C ARG A 4 -13.64 44.95 46.93
N LYS A 5 -12.53 44.25 46.73
CA LYS A 5 -11.21 44.85 46.47
C LYS A 5 -10.85 44.63 45.00
N THR A 6 -10.73 45.76 44.30
CA THR A 6 -10.21 45.92 42.95
C THR A 6 -8.70 45.64 42.95
N ILE A 7 -8.20 44.82 42.03
CA ILE A 7 -6.77 44.74 41.69
C ILE A 7 -6.66 44.96 40.18
N ASN A 8 -6.22 46.17 39.83
CA ASN A 8 -5.59 46.47 38.55
C ASN A 8 -4.11 46.09 38.66
N GLY A 9 -3.55 45.47 37.63
CA GLY A 9 -2.10 45.55 37.41
C GLY A 9 -1.47 44.40 36.64
N MET A 10 -0.84 44.78 35.53
CA MET A 10 0.24 44.09 34.82
C MET A 10 -0.14 42.91 33.90
N LEU A 11 -0.56 43.27 32.68
CA LEU A 11 -0.12 42.53 31.49
C LEU A 11 1.40 42.73 31.35
N SER A 12 2.18 41.67 31.50
CA SER A 12 3.49 41.53 30.86
C SER A 12 3.38 40.40 29.84
N ALA A 13 3.38 40.76 28.57
CA ALA A 13 3.44 39.83 27.46
C ALA A 13 4.87 39.26 27.36
N LEU A 14 5.05 37.98 27.72
CA LEU A 14 6.24 37.23 27.31
C LEU A 14 6.11 36.92 25.81
N LEU A 15 6.92 37.57 24.98
CA LEU A 15 7.19 37.12 23.61
C LEU A 15 8.18 35.95 23.70
N VAL A 16 7.66 34.73 23.69
CA VAL A 16 8.48 33.55 23.41
C VAL A 16 8.67 33.50 21.89
N SER A 17 9.82 33.97 21.42
CA SER A 17 10.26 33.77 20.04
C SER A 17 10.59 32.28 19.85
N VAL A 18 9.62 31.50 19.40
CA VAL A 18 9.88 30.17 18.87
C VAL A 18 10.51 30.37 17.50
N SER A 19 11.84 30.34 17.44
CA SER A 19 12.55 30.15 16.19
C SER A 19 12.18 28.77 15.65
N ALA A 20 11.18 28.75 14.77
CA ALA A 20 10.87 27.61 13.92
C ALA A 20 12.10 27.34 13.06
N GLY A 21 12.97 26.45 13.52
CA GLY A 21 13.93 25.79 12.67
C GLY A 21 13.15 25.02 11.63
N PHE A 22 12.99 25.59 10.44
CA PHE A 22 12.59 24.86 9.26
C PHE A 22 13.70 23.85 8.99
N ALA A 23 13.57 22.65 9.56
CA ALA A 23 14.26 21.48 9.05
C ALA A 23 13.76 21.30 7.61
N THR A 24 14.53 21.79 6.65
CA THR A 24 14.39 21.43 5.25
C THR A 24 14.64 19.94 5.17
N ALA A 25 13.58 19.14 5.28
CA ALA A 25 13.60 17.75 4.87
C ALA A 25 14.14 17.74 3.43
N SER A 26 15.33 17.18 3.23
CA SER A 26 15.83 16.96 1.89
C SER A 26 14.83 16.05 1.18
N ARG A 27 14.06 16.60 0.24
CA ARG A 27 13.34 15.79 -0.74
C ARG A 27 14.42 15.02 -1.50
N ALA A 28 14.70 13.80 -1.05
CA ALA A 28 15.33 12.81 -1.92
C ALA A 28 14.49 12.83 -3.21
N ALA A 29 15.16 12.99 -4.36
CA ALA A 29 14.46 12.97 -5.64
C ALA A 29 13.62 11.69 -5.68
N GLU A 30 12.29 11.85 -5.65
CA GLU A 30 11.39 10.70 -5.76
C GLU A 30 11.76 10.00 -7.06
N THR A 31 12.08 8.70 -6.97
CA THR A 31 12.32 7.89 -8.16
C THR A 31 11.08 8.02 -9.04
N ALA A 32 11.25 8.53 -10.27
CA ALA A 32 10.18 8.63 -11.24
C ALA A 32 9.92 7.23 -11.80
N TYR A 33 8.72 6.72 -11.58
CA TYR A 33 8.28 5.43 -12.09
C TYR A 33 7.52 5.61 -13.42
N ASP A 34 7.49 4.55 -14.24
CA ASP A 34 6.76 4.56 -15.50
C ASP A 34 5.33 4.03 -15.28
N TRP A 35 4.35 4.84 -15.66
CA TRP A 35 2.92 4.53 -15.54
C TRP A 35 2.18 4.71 -16.87
N ASN A 36 2.90 4.74 -18.00
CA ASN A 36 2.32 5.11 -19.29
C ASN A 36 1.36 4.06 -19.87
N ASP A 37 1.51 2.79 -19.47
CA ASP A 37 0.66 1.68 -19.85
C ASP A 37 0.59 0.60 -18.77
N ASP A 38 -0.26 -0.40 -18.99
CA ASP A 38 -0.54 -1.47 -18.03
C ASP A 38 0.71 -2.31 -17.69
N SER A 39 1.57 -2.58 -18.66
CA SER A 39 2.78 -3.39 -18.46
C SER A 39 3.81 -2.60 -17.65
N ALA A 40 4.09 -1.36 -18.07
CA ALA A 40 5.02 -0.47 -17.38
C ALA A 40 4.54 -0.14 -15.96
N GLY A 41 3.26 0.19 -15.80
CA GLY A 41 2.66 0.51 -14.51
C GLY A 41 2.71 -0.67 -13.53
N THR A 42 2.42 -1.88 -14.00
CA THR A 42 2.53 -3.10 -13.19
C THR A 42 3.98 -3.36 -12.75
N ALA A 43 4.94 -3.23 -13.67
CA ALA A 43 6.36 -3.44 -13.36
C ALA A 43 6.90 -2.39 -12.35
N SER A 44 6.48 -1.14 -12.50
CA SER A 44 6.76 -0.06 -11.54
C SER A 44 6.19 -0.36 -10.15
N ALA A 45 4.92 -0.76 -10.08
CA ALA A 45 4.27 -1.16 -8.83
C ALA A 45 4.99 -2.34 -8.17
N GLN A 46 5.34 -3.38 -8.93
CA GLN A 46 6.08 -4.54 -8.44
C GLN A 46 7.44 -4.14 -7.87
N THR A 47 8.18 -3.26 -8.56
CA THR A 47 9.47 -2.74 -8.08
C THR A 47 9.33 -2.01 -6.75
N ILE A 48 8.30 -1.17 -6.60
CA ILE A 48 8.01 -0.46 -5.34
C ILE A 48 7.70 -1.44 -4.22
N ILE A 49 6.86 -2.45 -4.48
CA ILE A 49 6.44 -3.43 -3.49
C ILE A 49 7.65 -4.24 -3.02
N LEU A 50 8.43 -4.81 -3.94
CA LEU A 50 9.60 -5.62 -3.60
C LEU A 50 10.62 -4.82 -2.80
N LYS A 51 10.92 -3.58 -3.21
CA LYS A 51 11.79 -2.70 -2.44
C LYS A 51 11.25 -2.44 -1.04
N CYS A 52 9.94 -2.22 -0.90
CA CYS A 52 9.33 -2.05 0.41
C CYS A 52 9.50 -3.31 1.26
N LEU A 53 9.29 -4.50 0.70
CA LEU A 53 9.44 -5.76 1.44
C LEU A 53 10.90 -6.01 1.87
N ASP A 54 11.88 -5.60 1.07
CA ASP A 54 13.29 -5.69 1.44
C ASP A 54 13.68 -4.70 2.56
N ASP A 55 12.99 -3.56 2.64
CA ASP A 55 13.26 -2.49 3.61
C ASP A 55 12.53 -2.69 4.96
N GLN A 56 11.54 -3.60 5.05
CA GLN A 56 10.71 -3.80 6.26
C GLN A 56 11.07 -5.09 7.01
N GLU A 57 11.02 -5.03 8.34
CA GLU A 57 10.99 -6.23 9.18
C GLU A 57 9.66 -6.98 9.02
N ASP A 58 9.62 -8.28 9.37
CA ASP A 58 8.46 -9.16 9.16
C ASP A 58 7.16 -8.63 9.76
N GLY A 59 7.23 -7.92 10.90
CA GLY A 59 6.07 -7.32 11.57
C GLY A 59 5.46 -6.11 10.85
N ASP A 60 6.21 -5.46 9.96
CA ASP A 60 5.81 -4.21 9.31
C ASP A 60 5.47 -4.37 7.82
N ARG A 61 5.56 -5.59 7.26
CA ARG A 61 5.31 -5.87 5.83
C ARG A 61 3.92 -5.43 5.34
N TYR A 62 2.92 -5.39 6.21
CA TYR A 62 1.58 -4.87 5.87
C TYR A 62 1.58 -3.41 5.41
N GLN A 63 2.57 -2.61 5.82
CA GLN A 63 2.74 -1.24 5.37
C GLN A 63 3.11 -1.15 3.87
N CYS A 64 3.57 -2.25 3.26
CA CYS A 64 3.90 -2.32 1.85
C CYS A 64 2.68 -2.49 0.94
N ILE A 65 1.55 -2.96 1.46
CA ILE A 65 0.33 -3.20 0.67
C ILE A 65 -0.10 -1.93 -0.10
N PRO A 66 -0.28 -0.76 0.54
CA PRO A 66 -0.74 0.44 -0.18
C PRO A 66 0.38 1.22 -0.88
N LYS A 67 1.66 0.88 -0.68
CA LYS A 67 2.80 1.73 -1.08
C LYS A 67 2.81 2.06 -2.58
N ALA A 68 2.61 1.05 -3.43
CA ALA A 68 2.56 1.26 -4.89
C ALA A 68 1.40 2.17 -5.31
N ILE A 69 0.22 2.01 -4.71
CA ILE A 69 -0.95 2.85 -4.98
C ILE A 69 -0.65 4.31 -4.60
N VAL A 70 -0.10 4.54 -3.40
CA VAL A 70 0.20 5.91 -2.91
C VAL A 70 1.21 6.61 -3.82
N ILE A 71 2.29 5.93 -4.20
CA ILE A 71 3.30 6.50 -5.08
C ILE A 71 2.74 6.73 -6.49
N CYS A 72 2.02 5.74 -7.04
CA CYS A 72 1.37 5.86 -8.33
C CYS A 72 0.42 7.06 -8.35
N VAL A 73 -0.52 7.18 -7.41
CA VAL A 73 -1.48 8.29 -7.37
C VAL A 73 -0.80 9.65 -7.21
N THR A 74 0.37 9.71 -6.57
CA THR A 74 1.15 10.95 -6.42
C THR A 74 1.86 11.36 -7.71
N GLN A 75 2.31 10.39 -8.51
CA GLN A 75 3.09 10.63 -9.74
C GLN A 75 2.22 10.62 -11.01
N TYR A 76 1.15 9.81 -11.02
CA TYR A 76 0.22 9.62 -12.12
C TYR A 76 -0.67 10.85 -12.29
N ASP A 77 -0.87 11.28 -13.53
CA ASP A 77 -1.68 12.45 -13.89
C ASP A 77 -1.35 13.70 -13.04
N ASN A 78 -0.05 13.95 -12.81
CA ASN A 78 0.47 15.06 -12.00
C ASN A 78 -0.11 15.16 -10.58
N GLY A 79 -0.53 14.02 -10.00
CA GLY A 79 -1.10 13.99 -8.65
C GLY A 79 -2.53 14.54 -8.57
N SER A 80 -3.28 14.54 -9.68
CA SER A 80 -4.67 15.02 -9.72
C SER A 80 -5.62 14.23 -8.82
N GLN A 81 -5.25 12.99 -8.46
CA GLN A 81 -6.03 12.03 -7.68
C GLN A 81 -7.47 11.84 -8.20
N ASN A 82 -7.68 12.03 -9.50
CA ASN A 82 -8.99 11.78 -10.09
C ASN A 82 -9.35 10.29 -10.00
N GLN A 83 -10.65 9.96 -10.03
CA GLN A 83 -11.10 8.58 -9.81
C GLN A 83 -10.52 7.59 -10.84
N MET A 84 -10.28 8.02 -12.07
CA MET A 84 -9.66 7.18 -13.09
C MET A 84 -8.21 6.85 -12.73
N ALA A 85 -7.41 7.86 -12.36
CA ALA A 85 -6.04 7.69 -11.89
C ALA A 85 -5.97 6.75 -10.67
N VAL A 86 -6.86 6.94 -9.70
CA VAL A 86 -6.95 6.07 -8.52
C VAL A 86 -7.27 4.63 -8.92
N ASN A 87 -8.25 4.42 -9.80
CA ASN A 87 -8.62 3.08 -10.27
C ASN A 87 -7.47 2.40 -11.03
N THR A 88 -6.82 3.12 -11.93
CA THR A 88 -5.66 2.64 -12.70
C THR A 88 -4.53 2.22 -11.76
N CYS A 89 -4.17 3.05 -10.79
CA CYS A 89 -3.13 2.74 -9.81
C CYS A 89 -3.48 1.54 -8.92
N ASN A 90 -4.75 1.37 -8.54
CA ASN A 90 -5.20 0.17 -7.83
C ASN A 90 -5.06 -1.08 -8.73
N GLY A 91 -5.39 -0.98 -10.01
CA GLY A 91 -5.20 -2.06 -10.99
C GLY A 91 -3.74 -2.49 -11.11
N TYR A 92 -2.81 -1.53 -11.28
CA TYR A 92 -1.37 -1.82 -11.33
C TYR A 92 -0.87 -2.51 -10.07
N SER A 93 -1.32 -2.05 -8.90
CA SER A 93 -0.99 -2.69 -7.62
C SER A 93 -1.53 -4.11 -7.52
N ALA A 94 -2.77 -4.35 -7.96
CA ALA A 94 -3.39 -5.67 -7.93
C ALA A 94 -2.58 -6.67 -8.78
N TRP A 95 -2.31 -6.33 -10.04
CA TRP A 95 -1.51 -7.16 -10.93
C TRP A 95 -0.08 -7.38 -10.42
N ALA A 96 0.53 -6.36 -9.82
CA ALA A 96 1.87 -6.49 -9.25
C ALA A 96 1.91 -7.49 -8.08
N TRP A 97 0.95 -7.42 -7.16
CA TRP A 97 0.86 -8.37 -6.06
C TRP A 97 0.52 -9.79 -6.52
N GLU A 98 -0.33 -9.95 -7.53
CA GLU A 98 -0.59 -11.26 -8.17
C GLU A 98 0.68 -11.84 -8.79
N ASN A 99 1.46 -11.04 -9.53
CA ASN A 99 2.74 -11.48 -10.09
C ASN A 99 3.75 -11.91 -9.01
N ILE A 100 3.81 -11.17 -7.89
CA ILE A 100 4.67 -11.51 -6.75
C ILE A 100 4.20 -12.81 -6.10
N LEU A 101 2.89 -13.00 -5.93
CA LEU A 101 2.31 -14.24 -5.41
C LEU A 101 2.68 -15.43 -6.28
N ASP A 102 2.54 -15.31 -7.59
CA ASP A 102 2.91 -16.36 -8.53
C ASP A 102 4.41 -16.68 -8.45
N ASP A 103 5.29 -15.69 -8.36
CA ASP A 103 6.73 -15.92 -8.16
C ASP A 103 7.02 -16.68 -6.85
N VAL A 104 6.47 -16.21 -5.73
CA VAL A 104 6.67 -16.81 -4.40
C VAL A 104 6.17 -18.25 -4.38
N TYR A 105 4.97 -18.50 -4.90
CA TYR A 105 4.42 -19.84 -5.02
C TYR A 105 5.30 -20.73 -5.91
N ASN A 106 5.71 -20.25 -7.08
CA ASN A 106 6.58 -21.01 -7.99
C ASN A 106 7.93 -21.35 -7.35
N ARG A 107 8.53 -20.43 -6.59
CA ARG A 107 9.77 -20.68 -5.83
C ARG A 107 9.57 -21.72 -4.75
N LEU A 108 8.45 -21.67 -4.02
CA LEU A 108 8.10 -22.68 -3.02
C LEU A 108 7.99 -24.07 -3.66
N ILE A 109 7.26 -24.20 -4.77
CA ILE A 109 7.13 -25.47 -5.51
C ILE A 109 8.49 -25.98 -5.99
N LYS A 110 9.27 -25.12 -6.66
CA LYS A 110 10.60 -25.48 -7.20
C LYS A 110 11.61 -25.87 -6.12
N SER A 111 11.43 -25.41 -4.88
CA SER A 111 12.30 -25.77 -3.76
C SER A 111 12.23 -27.25 -3.39
N GLY A 112 11.16 -27.97 -3.77
CA GLY A 112 10.91 -29.35 -3.36
C GLY A 112 10.60 -29.53 -1.86
N ARG A 113 10.52 -28.43 -1.10
CA ARG A 113 10.17 -28.42 0.35
C ARG A 113 8.76 -27.90 0.61
N ALA A 114 7.97 -27.73 -0.45
CA ALA A 114 6.59 -27.32 -0.36
C ALA A 114 5.76 -28.29 0.50
N PRO A 115 4.85 -27.79 1.36
CA PRO A 115 3.89 -28.64 2.06
C PRO A 115 3.09 -29.51 1.09
N LYS A 116 2.80 -30.76 1.50
CA LYS A 116 2.15 -31.77 0.64
C LYS A 116 0.87 -31.30 -0.06
N ASP A 117 0.08 -30.43 0.58
CA ASP A 117 -1.21 -29.97 0.09
C ASP A 117 -1.18 -28.50 -0.40
N ILE A 118 0.00 -27.94 -0.71
CA ILE A 118 0.12 -26.53 -1.08
C ILE A 118 -0.65 -26.18 -2.36
N ASP A 119 -0.65 -27.07 -3.37
CA ASP A 119 -1.34 -26.84 -4.64
C ASP A 119 -2.85 -26.76 -4.44
N LYS A 120 -3.37 -27.66 -3.60
CA LYS A 120 -4.78 -27.66 -3.20
C LYS A 120 -5.12 -26.41 -2.39
N SER A 121 -4.26 -26.02 -1.45
CA SER A 121 -4.43 -24.79 -0.67
C SER A 121 -4.47 -23.56 -1.57
N GLN A 122 -3.55 -23.45 -2.53
CA GLN A 122 -3.48 -22.33 -3.47
C GLN A 122 -4.70 -22.27 -4.40
N SER A 123 -5.16 -23.42 -4.91
CA SER A 123 -6.36 -23.51 -5.75
C SER A 123 -7.63 -23.10 -4.99
N MET A 124 -7.81 -23.58 -3.75
CA MET A 124 -8.95 -23.21 -2.92
C MET A 124 -8.92 -21.72 -2.54
N TRP A 125 -7.74 -21.20 -2.18
CA TRP A 125 -7.55 -19.78 -1.88
C TRP A 125 -7.85 -18.89 -3.09
N SER A 126 -7.42 -19.27 -4.29
CA SER A 126 -7.67 -18.51 -5.52
C SER A 126 -9.17 -18.44 -5.83
N ALA A 127 -9.89 -19.56 -5.71
CA ALA A 127 -11.34 -19.59 -5.92
C ALA A 127 -12.09 -18.72 -4.89
N TRP A 128 -11.69 -18.81 -3.62
CA TRP A 128 -12.30 -18.02 -2.55
C TRP A 128 -12.03 -16.51 -2.71
N SER A 129 -10.77 -16.12 -2.93
CA SER A 129 -10.38 -14.71 -3.04
C SER A 129 -11.09 -14.01 -4.19
N LYS A 130 -11.22 -14.68 -5.34
CA LYS A 130 -11.99 -14.18 -6.47
C LYS A 130 -13.46 -13.94 -6.12
N LEU A 131 -14.13 -14.95 -5.55
CA LEU A 131 -15.53 -14.85 -5.17
C LEU A 131 -15.78 -13.73 -4.15
N ASP A 132 -14.89 -13.60 -3.17
CA ASP A 132 -15.00 -12.56 -2.13
C ASP A 132 -14.87 -11.16 -2.72
N CYS A 133 -13.85 -10.93 -3.58
CA CYS A 133 -13.68 -9.64 -4.24
C CYS A 133 -14.84 -9.31 -5.19
N GLU A 134 -15.37 -10.29 -5.94
CA GLU A 134 -16.58 -10.11 -6.76
C GLU A 134 -17.80 -9.72 -5.91
N THR A 135 -17.95 -10.35 -4.73
CA THR A 135 -19.07 -10.08 -3.81
C THR A 135 -18.97 -8.67 -3.22
N ILE A 136 -17.79 -8.24 -2.80
CA ILE A 136 -17.54 -6.89 -2.25
C ILE A 136 -17.83 -5.81 -3.30
N SER A 137 -17.50 -6.08 -4.57
CA SER A 137 -17.72 -5.16 -5.68
C SER A 137 -19.02 -5.38 -6.45
N ASN A 138 -20.00 -6.11 -5.91
CA ASN A 138 -21.24 -6.45 -6.62
C ASN A 138 -22.24 -5.28 -6.65
N TYR A 139 -21.86 -4.20 -7.33
CA TYR A 139 -22.68 -3.01 -7.56
C TYR A 139 -22.13 -2.19 -8.74
N ASP A 140 -22.93 -1.25 -9.27
CA ASP A 140 -22.53 -0.46 -10.44
C ASP A 140 -21.68 0.76 -10.05
N GLY A 141 -20.67 1.08 -10.88
CA GLY A 141 -19.92 2.33 -10.83
C GLY A 141 -18.40 2.16 -10.76
N THR A 142 -17.67 3.26 -10.94
CA THR A 142 -16.19 3.28 -10.91
C THR A 142 -15.62 2.90 -9.55
N ARG A 143 -16.38 3.08 -8.47
CA ARG A 143 -16.02 2.64 -7.12
C ARG A 143 -15.97 1.10 -7.01
N ALA A 144 -16.83 0.38 -7.72
CA ALA A 144 -16.82 -1.09 -7.71
C ALA A 144 -15.50 -1.64 -8.24
N ALA A 145 -14.98 -1.05 -9.32
CA ALA A 145 -13.66 -1.41 -9.87
C ALA A 145 -12.52 -1.13 -8.88
N MET A 146 -12.59 -0.01 -8.16
CA MET A 146 -11.61 0.33 -7.11
C MET A 146 -11.64 -0.69 -5.97
N ASP A 147 -12.84 -1.00 -5.44
CA ASP A 147 -13.02 -1.93 -4.34
C ASP A 147 -12.57 -3.35 -4.73
N SER A 148 -12.87 -3.77 -5.97
CA SER A 148 -12.41 -5.05 -6.53
C SER A 148 -10.87 -5.11 -6.58
N ALA A 149 -10.22 -4.11 -7.18
CA ALA A 149 -8.77 -4.07 -7.31
C ALA A 149 -8.04 -3.96 -5.95
N TYR A 150 -8.60 -3.20 -5.02
CA TYR A 150 -8.07 -3.10 -3.65
C TYR A 150 -8.22 -4.43 -2.90
N CYS A 151 -9.36 -5.11 -3.04
CA CYS A 151 -9.57 -6.45 -2.49
C CYS A 151 -8.54 -7.45 -3.04
N THR A 152 -8.35 -7.50 -4.36
CA THR A 152 -7.35 -8.37 -5.01
C THR A 152 -5.94 -8.07 -4.49
N THR A 153 -5.56 -6.79 -4.44
CA THR A 153 -4.28 -6.33 -3.87
C THR A 153 -4.06 -6.90 -2.47
N LYS A 154 -5.06 -6.72 -1.58
CA LYS A 154 -4.94 -7.15 -0.18
C LYS A 154 -4.83 -8.67 -0.06
N HIS A 155 -5.71 -9.41 -0.74
CA HIS A 155 -5.69 -10.87 -0.71
C HIS A 155 -4.37 -11.43 -1.24
N ALA A 156 -3.90 -10.95 -2.40
CA ALA A 156 -2.65 -11.41 -2.98
C ALA A 156 -1.45 -11.11 -2.04
N ALA A 157 -1.41 -9.92 -1.43
CA ALA A 157 -0.37 -9.57 -0.47
C ALA A 157 -0.39 -10.45 0.79
N GLU A 158 -1.56 -10.65 1.39
CA GLU A 158 -1.71 -11.54 2.55
C GLU A 158 -1.26 -12.96 2.23
N ARG A 159 -1.60 -13.45 1.03
CA ARG A 159 -1.14 -14.77 0.58
C ARG A 159 0.36 -14.82 0.34
N VAL A 160 0.97 -13.75 -0.18
CA VAL A 160 2.43 -13.62 -0.24
C VAL A 160 3.03 -13.76 1.15
N PHE A 161 2.46 -13.10 2.17
CA PHE A 161 2.97 -13.15 3.54
C PHE A 161 2.81 -14.54 4.18
N ASP A 162 1.77 -15.30 3.82
CA ASP A 162 1.61 -16.68 4.25
C ASP A 162 2.66 -17.62 3.61
N LEU A 163 2.97 -17.41 2.32
CA LEU A 163 3.82 -18.33 1.55
C LEU A 163 5.31 -18.01 1.63
N LEU A 164 5.67 -16.73 1.72
CA LEU A 164 7.05 -16.27 1.69
C LEU A 164 7.93 -16.89 2.79
N PRO A 165 7.48 -17.04 4.06
CA PRO A 165 8.25 -17.72 5.11
C PRO A 165 8.49 -19.21 4.86
N LEU A 166 7.72 -19.84 3.96
CA LEU A 166 7.89 -21.24 3.59
C LEU A 166 8.94 -21.43 2.48
N VAL A 167 9.31 -20.37 1.78
CA VAL A 167 10.34 -20.41 0.73
C VAL A 167 11.72 -20.53 1.39
N PRO A 168 12.50 -21.59 1.10
CA PRO A 168 13.84 -21.73 1.67
C PRO A 168 14.79 -20.61 1.21
N HIS A 169 15.57 -20.08 2.16
CA HIS A 169 16.66 -19.12 1.92
C HIS A 169 17.97 -19.83 1.58
#